data_AF-X1QCD4-F1
#
_entry.id   AF-X1QCD4-F1
#
_cell.length_a   1.000
_cell.length_b   1.000
_cell.length_c   1.000
_cell.angle_alpha   90.00
_cell.angle_beta   90.00
_cell.angle_gamma   90.00
#
_symmetry.space_group_name_H-M   'P 1'
#
loop_
_entity.id
_entity.type
_entity.pdbx_description
1 polymer ?
#
loop_
_entity_poly.entity_id
_entity_poly.type
_entity_poly.pdbx_seq_one_letter_code
_entity_poly.pdbx_strand_id
1 'polypeptide(L)'
;ADYLVRKSVWGLGGDGWAYDIGYGGLDHVLASGTNVNLLVLDTEVYSNTGGQMSKSTPRAAVAKFAAAGKPTPKKDLGLLAMTYGNIYVAKVALGANTNQTVKAFVEAEAYPGPSNRAAADFCPAL
;
A
#
# COMPACT_ATOMS: atom_id res chain seq x y z
N ALA A 1 9.14 -32.38 4.35
CA ALA A 1 9.07 -31.58 5.58
C ALA A 1 8.72 -30.10 5.30
N ASP A 2 9.17 -29.50 4.19
CA ASP A 2 9.02 -28.06 3.86
C ASP A 2 7.60 -27.52 3.59
N TYR A 3 6.56 -28.35 3.74
CA TYR A 3 5.15 -27.98 3.52
C TYR A 3 4.25 -28.30 4.72
N LEU A 4 4.84 -28.74 5.84
CA LEU A 4 4.09 -29.03 7.07
C LEU A 4 3.72 -27.76 7.85
N VAL A 5 4.47 -26.67 7.64
CA VAL A 5 4.24 -25.37 8.26
C VAL A 5 3.52 -24.46 7.27
N ARG A 6 2.45 -23.77 7.73
CA ARG A 6 1.76 -22.75 6.93
C ARG A 6 2.76 -21.65 6.54
N LYS A 7 2.84 -21.37 5.23
CA LYS A 7 3.67 -20.29 4.70
C LYS A 7 2.90 -18.98 4.73
N SER A 8 3.63 -17.90 5.02
CA SER A 8 3.13 -16.54 4.91
C SER A 8 3.58 -15.97 3.58
N VAL A 9 2.63 -15.56 2.73
CA VAL A 9 2.91 -15.05 1.37
C VAL A 9 2.81 -13.54 1.38
N TRP A 10 3.87 -12.87 0.92
CA TRP A 10 3.96 -11.42 0.93
C TRP A 10 4.35 -10.85 -0.44
N GLY A 11 3.63 -9.82 -0.87
CA GLY A 11 4.01 -8.94 -1.96
C GLY A 11 4.43 -7.58 -1.42
N LEU A 12 5.60 -7.09 -1.81
CA LEU A 12 6.11 -5.78 -1.41
C LEU A 12 6.27 -4.90 -2.66
N GLY A 13 5.86 -3.65 -2.57
CA GLY A 13 6.09 -2.69 -3.64
C GLY A 13 5.84 -1.25 -3.21
N GLY A 14 6.32 -0.29 -4.02
CA GLY A 14 6.14 1.14 -3.78
C GLY A 14 4.78 1.67 -4.26
N ASP A 15 4.53 2.96 -4.04
CA ASP A 15 3.30 3.61 -4.50
C ASP A 15 3.14 3.58 -6.02
N GLY A 16 4.22 3.74 -6.77
CA GLY A 16 4.19 3.65 -8.22
C GLY A 16 3.67 2.31 -8.76
N TRP A 17 3.94 1.20 -8.05
CA TRP A 17 3.39 -0.10 -8.40
C TRP A 17 1.92 -0.18 -7.99
N ALA A 18 1.59 0.12 -6.73
CA ALA A 18 0.26 -0.12 -6.18
C ALA A 18 -0.81 0.85 -6.70
N TYR A 19 -0.46 2.10 -6.98
CA TYR A 19 -1.43 3.13 -7.37
C TYR A 19 -1.59 3.29 -8.88
N ASP A 20 -0.56 2.95 -9.65
CA ASP A 20 -0.49 3.13 -11.09
C ASP A 20 -0.44 1.80 -11.86
N ILE A 21 0.76 1.32 -12.23
CA ILE A 21 0.91 0.25 -13.22
C ILE A 21 0.43 -1.11 -12.72
N GLY A 22 0.64 -1.40 -11.43
CA GLY A 22 0.27 -2.66 -10.79
C GLY A 22 -1.13 -2.66 -10.18
N TYR A 23 -1.85 -1.53 -10.21
CA TYR A 23 -3.14 -1.40 -9.54
C TYR A 23 -4.16 -2.44 -10.04
N GLY A 24 -4.24 -2.67 -11.36
CA GLY A 24 -5.20 -3.64 -11.91
C GLY A 24 -4.94 -5.07 -11.44
N GLY A 25 -3.66 -5.46 -11.32
CA GLY A 25 -3.29 -6.78 -10.80
C GLY A 25 -3.51 -6.87 -9.28
N LEU A 26 -3.16 -5.82 -8.55
CA LEU A 26 -3.37 -5.71 -7.11
C LEU A 26 -4.87 -5.82 -6.78
N ASP A 27 -5.72 -5.07 -7.46
CA ASP A 27 -7.18 -5.12 -7.32
C ASP A 27 -7.74 -6.53 -7.56
N HIS A 28 -7.29 -7.20 -8.62
CA HIS A 28 -7.70 -8.57 -8.92
C HIS A 28 -7.28 -9.58 -7.85
N VAL A 29 -6.03 -9.49 -7.37
CA VAL A 29 -5.51 -10.37 -6.31
C VAL A 29 -6.29 -10.15 -5.01
N LEU A 30 -6.59 -8.91 -4.68
CA LEU A 30 -7.37 -8.57 -3.50
C LEU A 30 -8.83 -9.05 -3.59
N ALA A 31 -9.45 -8.89 -4.76
CA ALA A 31 -10.80 -9.39 -5.02
C ALA A 31 -10.87 -10.93 -5.02
N SER A 32 -9.75 -11.63 -5.29
CA SER A 32 -9.72 -13.10 -5.38
C SER A 32 -10.02 -13.83 -4.08
N GLY A 33 -9.95 -13.17 -2.92
CA GLY A 33 -10.12 -13.83 -1.63
C GLY A 33 -8.90 -14.65 -1.17
N THR A 34 -7.81 -14.65 -1.94
CA THR A 34 -6.61 -15.44 -1.62
C THR A 34 -5.91 -14.88 -0.39
N ASN A 35 -5.46 -15.76 0.50
CA ASN A 35 -4.72 -15.39 1.69
C ASN A 35 -3.29 -14.95 1.35
N VAL A 36 -3.16 -13.68 0.98
CA VAL A 36 -1.90 -13.01 0.67
C VAL A 36 -1.85 -11.67 1.36
N ASN A 37 -0.62 -11.27 1.66
CA ASN A 37 -0.31 -10.03 2.34
C ASN A 37 0.36 -9.05 1.38
N LEU A 38 -0.23 -7.91 1.10
CA LEU A 38 0.36 -6.91 0.19
C LEU A 38 0.81 -5.68 0.95
N LEU A 39 2.11 -5.42 1.07
CA LEU A 39 2.68 -4.24 1.73
C LEU A 39 3.04 -3.17 0.69
N VAL A 40 2.38 -2.01 0.79
CA VAL A 40 2.65 -0.85 -0.07
C VAL A 40 3.45 0.19 0.69
N LEU A 41 4.67 0.47 0.21
CA LEU A 41 5.54 1.52 0.72
C LEU A 41 5.24 2.83 -0.03
N ASP A 42 4.41 3.68 0.57
CA ASP A 42 3.95 4.90 -0.09
C ASP A 42 4.92 6.06 0.15
N THR A 43 5.72 6.37 -0.88
CA THR A 43 6.65 7.49 -0.89
C THR A 43 6.09 8.75 -1.54
N GLU A 44 4.82 8.71 -1.98
CA GLU A 44 4.11 9.78 -2.67
C GLU A 44 4.70 10.24 -4.01
N VAL A 45 5.76 9.59 -4.47
CA VAL A 45 6.44 9.82 -5.74
C VAL A 45 7.10 8.53 -6.19
N TYR A 46 7.38 8.41 -7.49
CA TYR A 46 8.31 7.41 -7.98
C TYR A 46 9.74 7.76 -7.57
N SER A 47 10.15 7.35 -6.37
CA SER A 47 11.48 7.69 -5.84
C SER A 47 12.61 7.16 -6.71
N ASN A 48 12.50 5.90 -7.18
CA ASN A 48 13.57 5.24 -7.93
C ASN A 48 13.89 5.92 -9.28
N THR A 49 12.90 6.50 -9.96
CA THR A 49 13.08 7.17 -11.27
C THR A 49 13.33 8.68 -11.13
N GLY A 50 13.67 9.13 -9.91
CA GLY A 50 14.06 10.50 -9.63
C GLY A 50 12.89 11.44 -9.36
N GLY A 51 11.85 10.95 -8.66
CA GLY A 51 10.78 11.78 -8.11
C GLY A 51 9.71 12.20 -9.11
N GLN A 52 9.26 11.25 -9.95
CA GLN A 52 8.13 11.49 -10.85
C GLN A 52 6.81 11.46 -10.08
N MET A 53 5.85 12.26 -10.53
CA MET A 53 4.50 12.27 -9.97
C MET A 53 3.84 10.89 -10.14
N SER A 54 3.26 10.37 -9.06
CA SER A 54 2.42 9.17 -9.04
C SER A 54 0.97 9.53 -8.73
N LYS A 55 0.04 8.58 -8.89
CA LYS A 55 -1.33 8.80 -8.41
C LYS A 55 -1.43 8.95 -6.89
N SER A 56 -0.42 8.53 -6.12
CA SER A 56 -0.37 8.76 -4.68
C SER A 56 0.19 10.13 -4.29
N THR A 57 0.81 10.88 -5.20
CA THR A 57 1.26 12.26 -4.95
C THR A 57 0.09 13.13 -4.46
N PRO A 58 0.23 13.90 -3.36
CA PRO A 58 -0.86 14.72 -2.84
C PRO A 58 -1.13 15.94 -3.71
N ARG A 59 -2.30 16.55 -3.53
CA ARG A 59 -2.66 17.79 -4.23
C ARG A 59 -1.62 18.86 -3.92
N ALA A 60 -1.26 19.65 -4.93
CA ALA A 60 -0.29 20.73 -4.86
C ALA A 60 1.17 20.31 -4.59
N ALA A 61 1.49 19.02 -4.40
CA ALA A 61 2.88 18.60 -4.31
C ALA A 61 3.60 18.75 -5.65
N VAL A 62 4.83 19.27 -5.57
CA VAL A 62 5.71 19.48 -6.72
C VAL A 62 6.55 18.21 -6.93
N ALA A 63 6.44 17.63 -8.11
CA ALA A 63 7.21 16.48 -8.55
C ALA A 63 7.52 16.60 -10.04
N LYS A 64 8.39 15.75 -10.61
CA LYS A 64 8.56 15.73 -12.08
C LYS A 64 7.23 15.36 -12.73
N PHE A 65 6.85 16.09 -13.79
CA PHE A 65 5.51 16.09 -14.41
C PHE A 65 4.38 16.76 -13.62
N ALA A 66 4.69 17.36 -12.47
CA ALA A 66 3.79 18.21 -11.68
C ALA A 66 4.54 19.46 -11.18
N ALA A 67 5.20 20.18 -12.09
CA ALA A 67 6.02 21.35 -11.75
C ALA A 67 5.20 22.50 -11.14
N ALA A 68 3.94 22.65 -11.57
CA ALA A 68 2.98 23.60 -11.02
C ALA A 68 2.17 23.03 -9.83
N GLY A 69 2.59 21.89 -9.29
CA GLY A 69 1.83 21.11 -8.30
C GLY A 69 0.81 20.19 -8.96
N LYS A 70 0.50 19.06 -8.31
CA LYS A 70 -0.52 18.13 -8.79
C LYS A 70 -1.93 18.73 -8.66
N PRO A 71 -2.76 18.78 -9.72
CA PRO A 71 -4.10 19.36 -9.66
C PRO A 71 -5.11 18.43 -8.95
N THR A 72 -4.92 17.12 -9.04
CA THR A 72 -5.82 16.11 -8.51
C THR A 72 -5.44 15.68 -7.09
N PRO A 73 -6.42 15.23 -6.27
CA PRO A 73 -6.11 14.69 -4.95
C PRO A 73 -5.33 13.37 -5.04
N LYS A 74 -4.77 12.93 -3.91
CA LYS A 74 -4.20 11.59 -3.74
C LYS A 74 -5.31 10.56 -3.96
N LYS A 75 -5.04 9.54 -4.78
CA LYS A 75 -5.94 8.39 -4.91
C LYS A 75 -5.96 7.66 -3.57
N ASP A 76 -7.13 7.35 -3.03
CA ASP A 76 -7.24 6.63 -1.75
C ASP A 76 -7.36 5.13 -2.01
N LEU A 77 -6.22 4.43 -2.03
CA LEU A 77 -6.17 2.99 -2.27
C LEU A 77 -6.82 2.21 -1.12
N GLY A 78 -6.67 2.69 0.11
CA GLY A 78 -7.27 2.06 1.28
C GLY A 78 -8.79 2.08 1.20
N LEU A 79 -9.36 3.24 0.86
CA LEU A 79 -10.81 3.38 0.68
C LEU A 79 -11.34 2.50 -0.45
N LEU A 80 -10.63 2.43 -1.58
CA LEU A 80 -10.99 1.54 -2.70
C LEU A 80 -10.92 0.05 -2.31
N ALA A 81 -9.95 -0.35 -1.49
CA ALA A 81 -9.88 -1.73 -1.00
C ALA A 81 -11.01 -2.03 0.01
N MET A 82 -11.39 -1.06 0.84
CA MET A 82 -12.47 -1.24 1.81
C MET A 82 -13.85 -1.45 1.15
N THR A 83 -14.06 -1.02 -0.10
CA THR A 83 -15.35 -1.21 -0.78
C THR A 83 -15.70 -2.69 -1.04
N TYR A 84 -14.71 -3.58 -1.05
CA TYR A 84 -14.94 -5.02 -1.19
C TYR A 84 -15.52 -5.66 0.09
N GLY A 85 -15.31 -5.06 1.27
CA GLY A 85 -15.87 -5.50 2.55
C GLY A 85 -15.24 -6.77 3.17
N ASN A 86 -14.47 -7.54 2.40
CA ASN A 86 -13.79 -8.78 2.82
C ASN A 86 -12.26 -8.67 2.78
N ILE A 87 -11.74 -7.46 2.80
CA ILE A 87 -10.30 -7.18 2.77
C ILE A 87 -9.92 -6.48 4.07
N TYR A 88 -8.92 -7.01 4.77
CA TYR A 88 -8.31 -6.28 5.87
C TYR A 88 -7.45 -5.15 5.30
N VAL A 89 -7.67 -3.91 5.74
CA VAL A 89 -6.96 -2.71 5.30
C VAL A 89 -6.50 -1.96 6.54
N ALA A 90 -5.23 -1.54 6.58
CA ALA A 90 -4.72 -0.66 7.62
C ALA A 90 -4.10 0.60 6.99
N LYS A 91 -3.72 1.55 7.83
CA LYS A 91 -2.75 2.57 7.46
C LYS A 91 -1.88 2.74 8.70
N VAL A 92 -0.58 2.72 8.49
CA VAL A 92 0.38 2.87 9.59
C VAL A 92 1.41 3.91 9.20
N ALA A 93 2.13 4.40 10.20
CA ALA A 93 3.28 5.27 10.01
C ALA A 93 4.23 4.97 11.17
N LEU A 94 5.38 4.36 10.85
CA LEU A 94 6.30 3.88 11.89
C LEU A 94 6.78 5.03 12.80
N GLY A 95 7.07 6.20 12.21
CA GLY A 95 7.50 7.38 12.96
C GLY A 95 6.41 8.01 13.83
N ALA A 96 5.12 7.75 13.55
CA ALA A 96 4.02 8.27 14.36
C ALA A 96 3.64 7.33 15.50
N ASN A 97 3.56 6.02 15.24
CA ASN A 97 3.19 5.04 16.25
C ASN A 97 3.68 3.64 15.90
N THR A 98 4.79 3.23 16.53
CA THR A 98 5.36 1.89 16.38
C THR A 98 4.43 0.78 16.88
N ASN A 99 3.71 1.01 17.98
CA ASN A 99 2.81 0.00 18.54
C ASN A 99 1.63 -0.29 17.61
N GLN A 100 1.06 0.76 17.00
CA GLN A 100 -0.01 0.61 16.02
C GLN A 100 0.50 -0.08 14.75
N THR A 101 1.73 0.23 14.34
CA THR A 101 2.40 -0.43 13.23
C THR A 101 2.49 -1.95 13.48
N VAL A 102 3.09 -2.36 14.59
CA VAL A 102 3.24 -3.79 14.96
C VAL A 102 1.88 -4.47 15.06
N LYS A 103 0.90 -3.82 15.70
CA LYS A 103 -0.46 -4.36 15.82
C LYS A 103 -1.08 -4.64 14.46
N ALA A 104 -1.01 -3.69 13.52
CA ALA A 104 -1.55 -3.87 12.18
C ALA A 104 -0.87 -5.01 11.41
N PHE A 105 0.44 -5.21 11.60
CA PHE A 105 1.18 -6.31 11.00
C PHE A 105 0.70 -7.68 11.51
N VAL A 106 0.41 -7.78 12.82
CA VAL A 106 -0.09 -9.01 13.46
C VAL A 106 -1.53 -9.30 13.03
N GLU A 107 -2.40 -8.29 13.06
CA GLU A 107 -3.81 -8.43 12.68
C GLU A 107 -3.96 -8.81 11.20
N ALA A 108 -3.15 -8.23 10.30
CA ALA A 108 -3.15 -8.56 8.89
C ALA A 108 -2.72 -10.00 8.61
N GLU A 109 -1.72 -10.52 9.34
CA GLU A 109 -1.24 -11.90 9.16
C GLU A 109 -2.24 -12.94 9.69
N ALA A 110 -2.95 -12.59 10.76
CA ALA A 110 -3.95 -13.45 11.39
C ALA A 110 -5.27 -13.50 10.60
N TYR A 111 -5.53 -12.54 9.72
CA TYR A 111 -6.78 -12.45 8.96
C TYR A 111 -6.95 -13.66 8.00
N PRO A 112 -8.05 -14.43 8.10
CA PRO A 112 -8.31 -15.57 7.22
C PRO A 112 -8.94 -15.10 5.89
N GLY A 113 -8.15 -14.47 5.02
CA GLY A 113 -8.59 -13.91 3.74
C GLY A 113 -7.52 -13.02 3.10
N PRO A 114 -7.83 -12.27 2.04
CA PRO A 114 -6.90 -11.31 1.44
C PRO A 114 -6.68 -10.16 2.42
N SER A 115 -5.48 -10.07 2.98
CA SER A 115 -5.06 -8.95 3.79
C SER A 115 -4.33 -7.96 2.90
N ASN A 116 -5.04 -6.94 2.44
CA ASN A 116 -4.36 -5.80 1.86
C ASN A 116 -3.67 -5.03 2.99
N ARG A 117 -2.38 -5.24 3.19
CA ARG A 117 -1.58 -4.27 3.94
C ARG A 117 -1.39 -3.03 3.07
N ALA A 118 -2.47 -2.27 2.87
CA ALA A 118 -2.29 -0.87 3.16
C ALA A 118 -1.79 -0.86 4.62
N ALA A 119 -0.51 -0.64 4.81
CA ALA A 119 0.15 -0.46 6.07
C ALA A 119 1.43 0.23 5.68
N ALA A 120 1.65 1.39 6.27
CA ALA A 120 2.84 2.19 6.16
C ALA A 120 2.90 3.02 4.88
N ASP A 121 2.35 4.24 4.99
CA ASP A 121 3.18 5.39 4.66
C ASP A 121 4.49 5.19 5.46
N PHE A 122 5.44 4.44 4.89
CA PHE A 122 6.84 4.71 5.14
C PHE A 122 7.16 5.87 4.21
N CYS A 123 6.57 7.01 4.54
CA CYS A 123 7.00 8.27 4.01
C CYS A 123 8.28 8.60 4.81
N PRO A 124 9.48 8.60 4.22
CA PRO A 124 10.57 9.37 4.75
C PRO A 124 10.31 10.84 4.38
N ALA A 125 9.19 11.40 4.82
CA ALA A 125 9.10 12.84 4.98
C ALA A 125 9.72 13.11 6.35
N LEU A 126 10.86 13.79 6.30
CA LEU A 126 11.55 14.43 7.42
C LEU A 126 10.58 15.02 8.45
#